data_AF-A0A819FRM6-F1
#
_entry.id   AF-A0A819FRM6-F1
#
_cell.length_a   1.000
_cell.length_b   1.000
_cell.length_c   1.000
_cell.angle_alpha   90.00
_cell.angle_beta   90.00
_cell.angle_gamma   90.00
#
_symmetry.space_group_name_H-M   'P 1'
#
loop_
_entity.id
_entity.type
_entity.pdbx_description
1 polymer ?
#
loop_
_entity_poly.entity_id
_entity_poly.type
_entity_poly.pdbx_seq_one_letter_code
_entity_poly.pdbx_strand_id
1 'polypeptide(L)'
;MIIVQSILKELSARRILTYAQIEARLEAFEYGQNDQSNKPPTVRPKHLTNNHIPGSASQKLLLFQMLPIIFHDVINRLIDLLPIYTCLREIVSIVFATRIRKSWLLYLTSVPISFHSLMIDKLPDNITAKVHFITHYPELIKRNGPPRNYWCQRFEDKHLYFKKLAIRSTNFKNVSFTLAKRHQLRLGLLLSYEKFYHLIDQTISTKSIKSSQLPINIKLLLVQNHLDSLTYIECQTLIHNHVKYIKNSVFIIALHHGEEIPEFVLLRYILKLTDTWKLIVQHLETSSFDQTLWSYEITYLDKFSVMNLDECVNILPHGLDVYFVKNSSFVNIVHR
;
A
#
# COMPACT_ATOMS: atom_id res chain seq x y z
N MET A 1 1.09 -3.52 15.94
CA MET A 1 1.85 -4.79 16.01
C MET A 1 1.41 -5.68 17.14
N ILE A 2 1.13 -5.14 18.33
CA ILE A 2 0.56 -5.87 19.47
C ILE A 2 -0.62 -6.76 19.04
N ILE A 3 -1.60 -6.21 18.32
CA ILE A 3 -2.78 -6.98 17.89
C ILE A 3 -2.45 -8.12 16.92
N VAL A 4 -1.60 -7.87 15.91
CA VAL A 4 -1.10 -8.93 15.00
C VAL A 4 -0.44 -10.04 15.82
N GLN A 5 0.39 -9.66 16.78
CA GLN A 5 1.09 -10.60 17.64
C GLN A 5 0.12 -11.42 18.51
N SER A 6 -0.87 -10.78 19.12
CA SER A 6 -1.90 -11.43 19.92
C SER A 6 -2.70 -12.42 19.07
N ILE A 7 -3.10 -12.04 17.86
CA ILE A 7 -3.80 -12.93 16.91
C ILE A 7 -2.95 -14.16 16.58
N LEU A 8 -1.69 -13.97 16.20
CA LEU A 8 -0.80 -15.09 15.85
C LEU A 8 -0.54 -16.03 17.03
N LYS A 9 -0.43 -15.48 18.25
CA LYS A 9 -0.32 -16.30 19.47
C LYS A 9 -1.59 -17.07 19.76
N GLU A 10 -2.74 -16.43 19.61
CA GLU A 10 -4.04 -17.04 19.90
C GLU A 10 -4.34 -18.21 18.95
N LEU A 11 -3.94 -18.11 17.68
CA LEU A 11 -4.00 -19.23 16.73
C LEU A 11 -3.26 -20.47 17.27
N SER A 12 -2.10 -20.28 17.90
CA SER A 12 -1.33 -21.37 18.49
C SER A 12 -1.89 -21.83 19.83
N ALA A 13 -2.35 -20.91 20.69
CA ALA A 13 -2.92 -21.23 21.99
C ALA A 13 -4.19 -22.09 21.84
N ARG A 14 -5.05 -21.76 20.86
CA ARG A 14 -6.26 -22.54 20.50
C ARG A 14 -5.97 -23.80 19.69
N ARG A 15 -4.71 -24.13 19.43
CA ARG A 15 -4.27 -25.26 18.60
C ARG A 15 -4.88 -25.26 17.19
N ILE A 16 -5.15 -24.07 16.65
CA ILE A 16 -5.65 -23.90 15.28
C ILE A 16 -4.49 -24.05 14.29
N LEU A 17 -3.34 -23.41 14.59
CA LEU A 17 -2.09 -23.54 13.85
C LEU A 17 -0.91 -23.55 14.81
N THR A 18 0.08 -24.40 14.56
CA THR A 18 1.37 -24.34 15.26
C THR A 18 2.20 -23.14 14.78
N TYR A 19 3.19 -22.70 15.57
CA TYR A 19 4.10 -21.63 15.13
C TYR A 19 4.86 -21.95 13.85
N ALA A 20 5.19 -23.22 13.61
CA ALA A 20 5.83 -23.65 12.35
C ALA A 20 4.87 -23.50 11.16
N GLN A 21 3.58 -23.81 11.33
CA GLN A 21 2.58 -23.60 10.28
C GLN A 21 2.33 -22.11 10.01
N ILE A 22 2.36 -21.26 11.05
CA ILE A 22 2.27 -19.80 10.90
C ILE A 22 3.46 -19.26 10.11
N GLU A 23 4.67 -19.67 10.45
CA GLU A 23 5.90 -19.31 9.73
C GLU A 23 5.82 -19.74 8.26
N ALA A 24 5.49 -21.01 8.00
CA ALA A 24 5.38 -21.54 6.64
C ALA A 24 4.35 -20.79 5.79
N ARG A 25 3.19 -20.42 6.36
CA ARG A 25 2.18 -19.62 5.65
C ARG A 25 2.68 -18.22 5.30
N LEU A 26 3.36 -17.55 6.24
CA LEU A 26 3.91 -16.22 6.00
C LEU A 26 5.01 -16.22 4.94
N GLU A 27 5.81 -17.29 4.87
CA GLU A 27 6.85 -17.45 3.85
C GLU A 27 6.28 -17.79 2.48
N ALA A 28 5.28 -18.66 2.44
CA ALA A 28 4.62 -19.12 1.22
C ALA A 28 3.70 -18.06 0.58
N PHE A 29 3.25 -17.05 1.34
CA PHE A 29 2.37 -16.02 0.79
C PHE A 29 3.04 -15.20 -0.32
N GLU A 30 2.39 -15.15 -1.47
CA GLU A 30 2.85 -14.42 -2.65
C GLU A 30 2.33 -12.98 -2.60
N TYR A 31 3.24 -12.05 -2.30
CA TYR A 31 2.94 -10.61 -2.34
C TYR A 31 2.97 -10.11 -3.78
N GLY A 32 2.03 -9.23 -4.12
CA GLY A 32 1.99 -8.62 -5.44
C GLY A 32 3.18 -7.69 -5.72
N GLN A 33 3.25 -7.21 -6.96
CA GLN A 33 4.42 -6.46 -7.43
C GLN A 33 4.58 -5.10 -6.75
N ASN A 34 3.47 -4.48 -6.37
CA ASN A 34 3.49 -3.20 -5.66
C ASN A 34 3.91 -3.41 -4.19
N ASP A 35 3.45 -4.50 -3.58
CA ASP A 35 3.73 -4.84 -2.18
C ASP A 35 5.11 -5.48 -1.94
N GLN A 36 5.76 -6.01 -3.00
CA GLN A 36 7.05 -6.69 -2.88
C GLN A 36 8.15 -5.86 -2.20
N SER A 37 8.20 -4.55 -2.46
CA SER A 37 9.20 -3.66 -1.84
C SER A 37 9.08 -3.60 -0.31
N ASN A 38 7.91 -3.93 0.23
CA ASN A 38 7.61 -3.93 1.66
C ASN A 38 7.33 -5.35 2.18
N LYS A 39 7.71 -6.42 1.45
CA LYS A 39 7.52 -7.80 1.90
C LYS A 39 8.02 -7.95 3.36
N PRO A 40 7.18 -8.43 4.29
CA PRO A 40 7.57 -8.60 5.68
C PRO A 40 8.66 -9.67 5.82
N PRO A 41 9.63 -9.50 6.72
CA PRO A 41 10.57 -10.56 7.04
C PRO A 41 9.86 -11.72 7.76
N THR A 42 10.40 -12.94 7.63
CA THR A 42 9.84 -14.14 8.25
C THR A 42 9.61 -13.97 9.76
N VAL A 43 8.38 -14.21 10.20
CA VAL A 43 8.00 -14.23 11.62
C VAL A 43 8.24 -15.63 12.18
N ARG A 44 9.48 -15.87 12.63
CA ARG A 44 9.91 -17.11 13.28
C ARG A 44 9.26 -17.32 14.67
N PRO A 45 9.14 -18.56 15.17
CA PRO A 45 8.58 -18.87 16.50
C PRO A 45 9.23 -18.06 17.63
N LYS A 46 10.55 -17.89 17.62
CA LYS A 46 11.30 -17.10 18.61
C LYS A 46 10.85 -15.63 18.71
N HIS A 47 10.31 -15.08 17.63
CA HIS A 47 9.83 -13.70 17.61
C HIS A 47 8.51 -13.60 18.38
N LEU A 48 7.61 -14.57 18.19
CA LEU A 48 6.35 -14.66 18.91
C LEU A 48 6.57 -14.94 20.40
N THR A 49 7.51 -15.80 20.77
CA THR A 49 7.85 -16.04 22.18
C THR A 49 8.42 -14.79 22.86
N ASN A 50 9.24 -14.00 22.15
CA ASN A 50 9.90 -12.81 22.69
C ASN A 50 9.10 -11.52 22.54
N ASN A 51 7.80 -11.61 22.23
CA ASN A 51 6.91 -10.46 22.05
C ASN A 51 7.38 -9.41 21.03
N HIS A 52 7.96 -9.86 19.92
CA HIS A 52 8.52 -8.98 18.92
C HIS A 52 8.13 -9.43 17.51
N ILE A 53 7.77 -8.49 16.63
CA ILE A 53 7.61 -8.75 15.19
C ILE A 53 8.74 -8.02 14.46
N PRO A 54 9.58 -8.71 13.67
CA PRO A 54 10.67 -8.08 12.92
C PRO A 54 10.15 -7.18 11.78
N GLY A 55 11.04 -6.35 11.24
CA GLY A 55 10.76 -5.51 10.06
C GLY A 55 10.59 -4.02 10.33
N SER A 56 10.66 -3.26 9.24
CA SER A 56 10.41 -1.81 9.19
C SER A 56 8.94 -1.47 9.44
N ALA A 57 8.63 -0.19 9.60
CA ALA A 57 7.25 0.28 9.78
C ALA A 57 6.35 -0.10 8.58
N SER A 58 6.84 0.08 7.34
CA SER A 58 6.10 -0.28 6.12
C SER A 58 5.87 -1.79 6.02
N GLN A 59 6.89 -2.60 6.34
CA GLN A 59 6.77 -4.07 6.35
C GLN A 59 5.75 -4.57 7.37
N LYS A 60 5.75 -3.96 8.56
CA LYS A 60 4.77 -4.23 9.61
C LYS A 60 3.36 -3.83 9.20
N LEU A 61 3.21 -2.68 8.55
CA LEU A 61 1.92 -2.21 8.05
C LEU A 61 1.36 -3.16 6.98
N LEU A 62 2.21 -3.64 6.06
CA LEU A 62 1.80 -4.62 5.05
C LEU A 62 1.39 -5.95 5.68
N LEU A 63 2.17 -6.47 6.64
CA LEU A 63 1.78 -7.68 7.38
C LEU A 63 0.43 -7.49 8.08
N PHE A 64 0.22 -6.33 8.71
CA PHE A 64 -1.06 -5.99 9.34
C PHE A 64 -2.19 -5.99 8.31
N GLN A 65 -2.01 -5.37 7.14
CA GLN A 65 -3.01 -5.31 6.07
C GLN A 65 -3.38 -6.68 5.51
N MET A 66 -2.36 -7.50 5.25
CA MET A 66 -2.51 -8.81 4.60
C MET A 66 -2.91 -9.92 5.56
N LEU A 67 -2.89 -9.68 6.88
CA LEU A 67 -3.17 -10.69 7.90
C LEU A 67 -4.46 -11.50 7.62
N PRO A 68 -5.60 -10.88 7.29
CA PRO A 68 -6.84 -11.61 7.05
C PRO A 68 -6.80 -12.44 5.77
N ILE A 69 -6.10 -11.95 4.74
CA ILE A 69 -5.93 -12.65 3.47
C ILE A 69 -4.99 -13.85 3.66
N ILE A 70 -3.87 -13.68 4.37
CA ILE A 70 -2.90 -14.75 4.66
C ILE A 70 -3.54 -15.88 5.47
N PHE A 71 -4.43 -15.55 6.40
CA PHE A 71 -5.08 -16.49 7.32
C PHE A 71 -6.57 -16.66 7.02
N HIS A 72 -7.00 -16.47 5.77
CA HIS A 72 -8.40 -16.39 5.37
C HIS A 72 -9.26 -17.61 5.75
N ASP A 73 -8.66 -18.79 5.86
CA ASP A 73 -9.32 -20.06 6.18
C ASP A 73 -9.52 -20.28 7.68
N VAL A 74 -8.77 -19.57 8.53
CA VAL A 74 -8.79 -19.74 9.98
C VAL A 74 -9.15 -18.47 10.76
N ILE A 75 -9.12 -17.29 10.13
CA ILE A 75 -9.35 -16.01 10.81
C ILE A 75 -10.73 -15.93 11.47
N ASN A 76 -11.74 -16.55 10.88
CA ASN A 76 -13.10 -16.65 11.42
C ASN A 76 -13.20 -17.55 12.66
N ARG A 77 -12.14 -18.22 13.09
CA ARG A 77 -12.08 -18.95 14.37
C ARG A 77 -11.65 -18.04 15.54
N LEU A 78 -11.32 -16.78 15.25
CA LEU A 78 -10.91 -15.75 16.22
C LEU A 78 -11.93 -14.59 16.28
N ILE A 79 -13.22 -14.93 16.29
CA ILE A 79 -14.34 -13.97 16.24
C ILE A 79 -14.28 -12.95 17.39
N ASP A 80 -13.72 -13.33 18.53
CA ASP A 80 -13.58 -12.48 19.71
C ASP A 80 -12.45 -11.45 19.60
N LEU A 81 -11.42 -11.71 18.79
CA LEU A 81 -10.32 -10.78 18.54
C LEU A 81 -10.50 -9.96 17.25
N LEU A 82 -11.32 -10.45 16.31
CA LEU A 82 -11.54 -9.80 15.03
C LEU A 82 -12.08 -8.36 15.15
N PRO A 83 -13.04 -8.04 16.07
CA PRO A 83 -13.49 -6.66 16.26
C PRO A 83 -12.38 -5.68 16.62
N ILE A 84 -11.39 -6.09 17.43
CA ILE A 84 -10.25 -5.24 17.80
C ILE A 84 -9.40 -4.93 16.58
N TYR A 85 -9.13 -5.96 15.78
CA TYR A 85 -8.39 -5.82 14.53
C TYR A 85 -9.13 -4.90 13.56
N THR A 86 -10.44 -5.10 13.39
CA THR A 86 -11.30 -4.30 12.51
C THR A 86 -11.34 -2.83 12.94
N CYS A 87 -11.56 -2.52 14.22
CA CYS A 87 -11.51 -1.14 14.68
C CYS A 87 -10.12 -0.51 14.44
N LEU A 88 -9.03 -1.26 14.64
CA LEU A 88 -7.70 -0.75 14.31
C LEU A 88 -7.54 -0.52 12.80
N ARG A 89 -8.09 -1.39 11.95
CA ARG A 89 -8.05 -1.22 10.49
C ARG A 89 -8.76 0.05 10.06
N GLU A 90 -9.93 0.33 10.63
CA GLU A 90 -10.68 1.57 10.39
C GLU A 90 -9.88 2.80 10.82
N ILE A 91 -9.34 2.80 12.04
CA ILE A 91 -8.53 3.91 12.56
C ILE A 91 -7.31 4.15 11.67
N VAL A 92 -6.59 3.08 11.31
CA VAL A 92 -5.42 3.16 10.42
C VAL A 92 -5.82 3.70 9.04
N SER A 93 -6.96 3.27 8.49
CA SER A 93 -7.43 3.75 7.19
C SER A 93 -7.65 5.27 7.16
N ILE A 94 -8.19 5.84 8.23
CA ILE A 94 -8.44 7.29 8.34
C ILE A 94 -7.14 8.05 8.64
N VAL A 95 -6.33 7.56 9.58
CA VAL A 95 -5.09 8.22 10.03
C VAL A 95 -4.03 8.27 8.93
N PHE A 96 -3.99 7.27 8.04
CA PHE A 96 -3.06 7.23 6.91
C PHE A 96 -3.58 7.94 5.66
N ALA A 97 -4.84 8.38 5.64
CA ALA A 97 -5.40 9.10 4.51
C ALA A 97 -4.67 10.43 4.26
N THR A 98 -4.46 10.76 2.99
CA THR A 98 -3.83 12.02 2.58
C THR A 98 -4.78 13.22 2.74
N ARG A 99 -6.08 12.97 2.69
CA ARG A 99 -7.17 13.92 2.84
C ARG A 99 -8.23 13.28 3.73
N ILE A 100 -8.78 14.05 4.67
CA ILE A 100 -9.80 13.57 5.60
C ILE A 100 -11.01 14.49 5.51
N ARG A 101 -12.17 13.90 5.24
CA ARG A 101 -13.44 14.63 5.20
C ARG A 101 -13.88 14.97 6.62
N LYS A 102 -14.44 16.17 6.82
CA LYS A 102 -14.94 16.59 8.15
C LYS A 102 -16.05 15.67 8.68
N SER A 103 -16.87 15.10 7.79
CA SER A 103 -17.91 14.13 8.15
C SER A 103 -17.35 12.88 8.84
N TRP A 104 -16.14 12.45 8.49
CA TRP A 104 -15.50 11.29 9.11
C TRP A 104 -15.03 11.56 10.55
N LEU A 105 -14.92 12.81 10.98
CA LEU A 105 -14.47 13.14 12.33
C LEU A 105 -15.45 12.65 13.40
N LEU A 106 -16.77 12.70 13.12
CA LEU A 106 -17.79 12.18 14.03
C LEU A 106 -17.68 10.67 14.20
N TYR A 107 -17.37 9.96 13.12
CA TYR A 107 -17.11 8.52 13.19
C TYR A 107 -15.78 8.23 13.90
N LEU A 108 -14.75 9.03 13.61
CA LEU A 108 -13.45 8.89 14.26
C LEU A 108 -13.50 9.19 15.77
N THR A 109 -14.51 9.88 16.31
CA THR A 109 -14.64 10.01 17.77
C THR A 109 -15.13 8.72 18.45
N SER A 110 -15.90 7.87 17.77
CA SER A 110 -16.47 6.66 18.39
C SER A 110 -15.59 5.41 18.23
N VAL A 111 -14.93 5.24 17.07
CA VAL A 111 -14.13 4.04 16.79
C VAL A 111 -12.95 3.86 17.74
N PRO A 112 -12.12 4.88 18.05
CA PRO A 112 -11.06 4.80 19.06
C PRO A 112 -11.54 4.41 20.45
N ILE A 113 -12.73 4.88 20.87
CA ILE A 113 -13.32 4.53 22.18
C ILE A 113 -13.70 3.06 22.19
N SER A 114 -14.34 2.59 21.12
CA SER A 114 -14.71 1.18 20.94
C SER A 114 -13.47 0.29 20.93
N PHE A 115 -12.45 0.68 20.16
CA PHE A 115 -11.15 0.02 20.10
C PHE A 115 -10.50 -0.08 21.49
N HIS A 116 -10.44 1.03 22.23
CA HIS A 116 -9.86 1.07 23.57
C HIS A 116 -10.62 0.19 24.55
N SER A 117 -11.96 0.20 24.50
CA SER A 117 -12.81 -0.61 25.36
C SER A 117 -12.61 -2.11 25.08
N LEU A 118 -12.57 -2.51 23.80
CA LEU A 118 -12.29 -3.89 23.41
C LEU A 118 -10.87 -4.33 23.79
N MET A 119 -9.88 -3.44 23.69
CA MET A 119 -8.53 -3.72 24.16
C MET A 119 -8.50 -3.99 25.67
N ILE A 120 -9.25 -3.25 26.48
CA ILE A 120 -9.33 -3.50 27.93
C ILE A 120 -10.00 -4.84 28.21
N ASP A 121 -11.10 -5.13 27.53
CA ASP A 121 -11.89 -6.34 27.75
C ASP A 121 -11.16 -7.62 27.33
N LYS A 122 -10.52 -7.63 26.14
CA LYS A 122 -9.92 -8.85 25.58
C LYS A 122 -8.41 -8.96 25.76
N LEU A 123 -7.71 -7.84 25.90
CA LEU A 123 -6.23 -7.79 25.96
C LEU A 123 -5.75 -6.83 27.07
N PRO A 124 -6.20 -7.01 28.34
CA PRO A 124 -5.94 -6.07 29.44
C PRO A 124 -4.44 -5.87 29.72
N ASP A 125 -3.62 -6.91 29.55
CA ASP A 125 -2.17 -6.85 29.76
C ASP A 125 -1.41 -6.08 28.65
N ASN A 126 -2.10 -5.69 27.58
CA ASN A 126 -1.52 -5.06 26.41
C ASN A 126 -1.93 -3.59 26.23
N ILE A 127 -2.52 -2.98 27.27
CA ILE A 127 -2.84 -1.55 27.28
C ILE A 127 -1.55 -0.73 27.44
N THR A 128 -1.15 -0.09 26.35
CA THR A 128 0.02 0.80 26.33
C THR A 128 -0.41 2.26 26.18
N ALA A 129 0.47 3.20 26.50
CA ALA A 129 0.23 4.62 26.25
C ALA A 129 -0.16 4.91 24.78
N LYS A 130 0.37 4.13 23.81
CA LYS A 130 -0.01 4.23 22.39
C LYS A 130 -1.47 3.88 22.14
N VAL A 131 -2.01 2.89 22.86
CA VAL A 131 -3.43 2.51 22.78
C VAL A 131 -4.30 3.64 23.31
N HIS A 132 -3.90 4.26 24.42
CA HIS A 132 -4.59 5.44 24.94
C HIS A 132 -4.50 6.63 23.97
N PHE A 133 -3.32 6.94 23.42
CA PHE A 133 -3.16 8.09 22.51
C PHE A 133 -4.03 8.02 21.24
N ILE A 134 -4.48 6.82 20.85
CA ILE A 134 -5.40 6.66 19.73
C ILE A 134 -6.71 7.43 19.96
N THR A 135 -7.18 7.59 21.21
CA THR A 135 -8.40 8.34 21.53
C THR A 135 -8.28 9.85 21.28
N HIS A 136 -7.06 10.38 21.16
CA HIS A 136 -6.79 11.82 20.94
C HIS A 136 -6.66 12.19 19.46
N TYR A 137 -6.57 11.20 18.56
CA TYR A 137 -6.51 11.46 17.11
C TYR A 137 -7.66 12.31 16.56
N PRO A 138 -8.93 12.18 17.01
CA PRO A 138 -10.02 12.98 16.48
C PRO A 138 -9.77 14.48 16.67
N GLU A 139 -9.37 14.89 17.87
CA GLU A 139 -9.08 16.29 18.18
C GLU A 139 -7.83 16.79 17.46
N LEU A 140 -6.78 15.97 17.41
CA LEU A 140 -5.54 16.30 16.69
C LEU A 140 -5.79 16.51 15.20
N ILE A 141 -6.62 15.67 14.59
CA ILE A 141 -6.97 15.79 13.17
C ILE A 141 -7.88 16.99 12.93
N LYS A 142 -8.85 17.23 13.81
CA LYS A 142 -9.72 18.41 13.74
C LYS A 142 -8.92 19.71 13.78
N ARG A 143 -7.87 19.78 14.61
CA ARG A 143 -7.04 20.98 14.78
C ARG A 143 -5.95 21.13 13.72
N ASN A 144 -5.26 20.04 13.38
CA ASN A 144 -4.03 20.08 12.57
C ASN A 144 -4.19 19.49 11.16
N GLY A 145 -5.35 18.92 10.84
CA GLY A 145 -5.58 18.18 9.60
C GLY A 145 -5.00 16.76 9.61
N PRO A 146 -4.81 16.13 8.43
CA PRO A 146 -4.36 14.75 8.32
C PRO A 146 -3.01 14.47 9.02
N PRO A 147 -2.88 13.37 9.81
CA PRO A 147 -1.66 13.06 10.55
C PRO A 147 -0.41 12.90 9.69
N ARG A 148 -0.59 12.50 8.43
CA ARG A 148 0.46 12.37 7.42
C ARG A 148 1.26 13.67 7.19
N ASN A 149 0.67 14.83 7.48
CA ASN A 149 1.32 16.12 7.27
C ASN A 149 2.31 16.48 8.39
N TYR A 150 2.16 15.89 9.58
CA TYR A 150 2.99 16.21 10.76
C TYR A 150 3.67 14.98 11.39
N TRP A 151 3.61 13.82 10.74
CA TRP A 151 4.36 12.63 11.17
C TRP A 151 5.87 12.75 10.91
N CYS A 152 6.67 11.92 11.60
CA CYS A 152 8.12 12.05 11.55
C CYS A 152 8.82 11.24 10.43
N GLN A 153 8.07 10.51 9.59
CA GLN A 153 8.64 9.55 8.65
C GLN A 153 9.64 10.19 7.66
N ARG A 154 9.34 11.38 7.13
CA ARG A 154 10.26 12.11 6.22
C ARG A 154 11.54 12.59 6.92
N PHE A 155 11.45 12.96 8.19
CA PHE A 155 12.62 13.34 8.97
C PHE A 155 13.51 12.12 9.26
N GLU A 156 12.91 10.96 9.57
CA GLU A 156 13.62 9.70 9.76
C GLU A 156 14.33 9.25 8.47
N ASP A 157 13.65 9.32 7.32
CA ASP A 157 14.23 9.02 6.00
C ASP A 157 15.44 9.93 5.71
N LYS A 158 15.34 11.23 6.01
CA LYS A 158 16.46 12.18 5.84
C LYS A 158 17.63 11.82 6.77
N HIS A 159 17.36 11.45 8.02
CA HIS A 159 18.40 11.01 8.96
C HIS A 159 19.10 9.72 8.54
N LEU A 160 18.41 8.81 7.86
CA LEU A 160 19.00 7.55 7.40
C LEU A 160 20.21 7.77 6.47
N TYR A 161 20.17 8.79 5.61
CA TYR A 161 21.31 9.18 4.77
C TYR A 161 22.55 9.51 5.62
N PHE A 162 22.38 10.35 6.63
CA PHE A 162 23.49 10.77 7.51
C PHE A 162 24.03 9.61 8.34
N LYS A 163 23.15 8.75 8.88
CA LYS A 163 23.56 7.54 9.61
C LYS A 163 24.41 6.61 8.74
N LYS A 164 23.95 6.32 7.52
CA LYS A 164 24.69 5.48 6.57
C LYS A 164 26.04 6.09 6.20
N LEU A 165 26.09 7.41 6.00
CA LEU A 165 27.32 8.10 5.65
C LEU A 165 28.33 8.10 6.81
N ALA A 166 27.89 8.34 8.05
CA ALA A 166 28.75 8.32 9.23
C ALA A 166 29.43 6.96 9.40
N ILE A 167 28.66 5.87 9.25
CA ILE A 167 29.18 4.49 9.33
C ILE A 167 30.21 4.23 8.24
N ARG A 168 29.92 4.63 6.98
CA ARG A 168 30.79 4.36 5.82
C ARG A 168 32.05 5.22 5.76
N SER A 169 31.99 6.46 6.26
CA SER A 169 33.10 7.40 6.12
C SER A 169 34.30 7.03 7.00
N THR A 170 34.09 6.21 8.04
CA THR A 170 35.10 5.74 9.03
C THR A 170 36.02 6.85 9.58
N ASN A 171 35.63 8.12 9.41
CA ASN A 171 36.38 9.30 9.82
C ASN A 171 35.66 9.90 11.02
N PHE A 172 36.30 9.80 12.18
CA PHE A 172 35.75 10.27 13.45
C PHE A 172 36.16 11.71 13.78
N LYS A 173 37.04 12.34 12.97
CA LYS A 173 37.44 13.73 13.15
C LYS A 173 36.42 14.66 12.49
N ASN A 174 35.74 15.45 13.32
CA ASN A 174 34.74 16.43 12.88
C ASN A 174 33.66 15.82 11.95
N VAL A 175 32.97 14.80 12.46
CA VAL A 175 31.92 14.07 11.73
C VAL A 175 30.86 15.02 11.18
N SER A 176 30.42 16.01 11.96
CA SER A 176 29.41 17.00 11.54
C SER A 176 29.83 17.76 10.29
N PHE A 177 31.09 18.22 10.21
CA PHE A 177 31.61 18.90 9.02
C PHE A 177 31.63 17.97 7.80
N THR A 178 32.08 16.73 7.98
CA THR A 178 32.11 15.74 6.90
C THR A 178 30.71 15.45 6.36
N LEU A 179 29.75 15.20 7.24
CA LEU A 179 28.35 14.96 6.90
C LEU A 179 27.73 16.16 6.17
N ALA A 180 27.93 17.37 6.69
CA ALA A 180 27.44 18.60 6.08
C ALA A 180 28.03 18.81 4.68
N LYS A 181 29.36 18.70 4.54
CA LYS A 181 30.05 18.86 3.25
C LYS A 181 29.55 17.87 2.20
N ARG A 182 29.41 16.59 2.54
CA ARG A 182 28.90 15.59 1.59
C ARG A 182 27.43 15.80 1.25
N HIS A 183 26.61 16.23 2.22
CA HIS A 183 25.23 16.60 1.95
C HIS A 183 25.14 17.79 0.98
N GLN A 184 25.93 18.84 1.18
CA GLN A 184 25.96 20.00 0.28
C GLN A 184 26.42 19.63 -1.12
N LEU A 185 27.46 18.80 -1.26
CA LEU A 185 27.91 18.31 -2.56
C LEU A 185 26.83 17.48 -3.28
N ARG A 186 26.14 16.59 -2.54
CA ARG A 186 25.03 15.81 -3.09
C ARG A 186 23.88 16.71 -3.54
N LEU A 187 23.54 17.73 -2.75
CA LEU A 187 22.50 18.69 -3.09
C LEU A 187 22.88 19.49 -4.34
N GLY A 188 24.12 19.99 -4.42
CA GLY A 188 24.63 20.68 -5.60
C GLY A 188 24.54 19.82 -6.86
N LEU A 189 24.92 18.55 -6.77
CA LEU A 189 24.76 17.59 -7.88
C LEU A 189 23.29 17.41 -8.27
N LEU A 190 22.41 17.21 -7.28
CA LEU A 190 20.98 17.03 -7.55
C LEU A 190 20.40 18.27 -8.25
N LEU A 191 20.77 19.47 -7.82
CA LEU A 191 20.32 20.72 -8.42
C LEU A 191 20.95 20.99 -9.80
N SER A 192 22.18 20.51 -10.05
CA SER A 192 22.86 20.69 -11.34
C SER A 192 22.35 19.76 -12.43
N TYR A 193 21.79 18.61 -12.04
CA TYR A 193 21.09 17.75 -12.99
C TYR A 193 19.78 18.43 -13.40
N GLU A 194 19.63 18.83 -14.67
CA GLU A 194 18.36 19.32 -15.25
C GLU A 194 17.17 18.37 -14.98
N LYS A 195 17.45 17.11 -14.67
CA LYS A 195 16.49 16.08 -14.22
C LYS A 195 15.81 16.37 -12.87
N PHE A 196 16.26 17.37 -12.10
CA PHE A 196 15.55 17.76 -10.87
C PHE A 196 14.29 18.58 -11.19
N TYR A 197 14.29 19.29 -12.31
CA TYR A 197 13.17 20.10 -12.79
C TYR A 197 12.43 19.47 -13.97
N HIS A 198 13.11 18.66 -14.80
CA HIS A 198 12.47 17.86 -15.84
C HIS A 198 12.05 16.48 -15.31
N LEU A 199 10.73 16.28 -15.29
CA LEU A 199 10.00 15.02 -15.05
C LEU A 199 10.27 14.02 -16.20
N ILE A 200 11.53 13.65 -16.42
CA ILE A 200 11.85 12.66 -17.45
C ILE A 200 11.29 11.32 -17.02
N ASP A 201 10.37 10.80 -17.82
CA ASP A 201 9.80 9.49 -17.66
C ASP A 201 10.89 8.42 -17.56
N GLN A 202 10.90 7.70 -16.44
CA GLN A 202 11.80 6.57 -16.28
C GLN A 202 11.03 5.31 -16.66
N THR A 203 11.58 4.54 -17.59
CA THR A 203 10.99 3.28 -18.03
C THR A 203 11.87 2.11 -17.66
N ILE A 204 11.24 0.99 -17.33
CA ILE A 204 11.91 -0.29 -17.08
C ILE A 204 11.34 -1.31 -18.06
N SER A 205 12.25 -2.01 -18.76
CA SER A 205 11.95 -3.05 -19.75
C SER A 205 11.01 -2.57 -20.86
N THR A 206 11.58 -1.88 -21.86
CA THR A 206 10.85 -1.44 -23.06
C THR A 206 10.99 -2.45 -24.20
N LYS A 207 9.91 -2.65 -24.95
CA LYS A 207 9.89 -3.45 -26.18
C LYS A 207 9.08 -2.75 -27.27
N SER A 208 9.57 -2.83 -28.50
CA SER A 208 8.82 -2.37 -29.68
C SER A 208 7.84 -3.46 -30.11
N ILE A 209 6.59 -3.09 -30.31
CA ILE A 209 5.48 -3.98 -30.65
C ILE A 209 4.83 -3.48 -31.92
N LYS A 210 4.63 -4.37 -32.88
CA LYS A 210 3.87 -4.05 -34.09
C LYS A 210 2.39 -4.11 -33.79
N SER A 211 1.58 -3.27 -34.45
CA SER A 211 0.12 -3.31 -34.32
C SER A 211 -0.46 -4.70 -34.54
N SER A 212 0.15 -5.53 -35.41
CA SER A 212 -0.26 -6.93 -35.65
C SER A 212 -0.23 -7.82 -34.41
N GLN A 213 0.66 -7.55 -33.45
CA GLN A 213 0.87 -8.38 -32.24
C GLN A 213 -0.08 -8.07 -31.09
N LEU A 214 -0.83 -6.96 -31.16
CA LEU A 214 -1.84 -6.64 -30.15
C LEU A 214 -3.11 -7.50 -30.33
N PRO A 215 -3.85 -7.79 -29.26
CA PRO A 215 -5.19 -8.36 -29.36
C PRO A 215 -6.14 -7.50 -30.21
N ILE A 216 -7.09 -8.13 -30.91
CA ILE A 216 -8.01 -7.46 -31.85
C ILE A 216 -8.86 -6.39 -31.15
N ASN A 217 -9.39 -6.70 -29.96
CA ASN A 217 -10.16 -5.77 -29.15
C ASN A 217 -9.36 -4.50 -28.80
N ILE A 218 -8.07 -4.65 -28.49
CA ILE A 218 -7.19 -3.52 -28.17
C ILE A 218 -6.87 -2.69 -29.41
N LYS A 219 -6.68 -3.32 -30.58
CA LYS A 219 -6.50 -2.57 -31.84
C LYS A 219 -7.72 -1.73 -32.14
N LEU A 220 -8.92 -2.33 -32.10
CA LEU A 220 -10.18 -1.61 -32.33
C LEU A 220 -10.34 -0.43 -31.37
N LEU A 221 -9.98 -0.62 -30.10
CA LEU A 221 -9.98 0.43 -29.09
C LEU A 221 -9.03 1.58 -29.46
N LEU A 222 -7.81 1.28 -29.94
CA LEU A 222 -6.85 2.31 -30.36
C LEU A 222 -7.33 3.06 -31.61
N VAL A 223 -7.95 2.37 -32.57
CA VAL A 223 -8.55 2.98 -33.77
C VAL A 223 -9.66 3.95 -33.40
N GLN A 224 -10.57 3.52 -32.52
CA GLN A 224 -11.70 4.33 -32.06
C GLN A 224 -11.26 5.61 -31.35
N ASN A 225 -10.11 5.58 -30.66
CA ASN A 225 -9.56 6.74 -29.97
C ASN A 225 -8.60 7.56 -30.86
N HIS A 226 -8.49 7.25 -32.16
CA HIS A 226 -7.56 7.88 -33.10
C HIS A 226 -6.08 7.76 -32.68
N LEU A 227 -5.69 6.63 -32.08
CA LEU A 227 -4.34 6.32 -31.58
C LEU A 227 -3.68 5.17 -32.35
N ASP A 228 -3.98 5.04 -33.64
CA ASP A 228 -3.38 4.01 -34.48
C ASP A 228 -1.94 4.37 -34.87
N SER A 229 -1.03 3.44 -34.66
CA SER A 229 0.32 3.51 -35.18
C SER A 229 0.78 2.14 -35.69
N LEU A 230 1.74 2.15 -36.62
CA LEU A 230 2.35 0.92 -37.13
C LEU A 230 3.13 0.19 -36.02
N THR A 231 3.73 0.95 -35.12
CA THR A 231 4.58 0.47 -34.03
C THR A 231 4.32 1.24 -32.74
N TYR A 232 4.33 0.52 -31.61
CA TYR A 232 4.17 1.02 -30.25
C TYR A 232 5.39 0.64 -29.42
N ILE A 233 5.74 1.44 -28.43
CA ILE A 233 6.71 1.04 -27.40
C ILE A 233 5.92 0.65 -26.15
N GLU A 234 5.95 -0.64 -25.78
CA GLU A 234 5.39 -1.11 -24.50
C GLU A 234 6.49 -1.10 -23.43
N CYS A 235 6.16 -0.70 -22.20
CA CYS A 235 7.04 -0.88 -21.04
C CYS A 235 6.35 -1.67 -19.91
N GLN A 236 7.16 -2.33 -19.07
CA GLN A 236 6.66 -3.04 -17.88
C GLN A 236 6.39 -2.09 -16.71
N THR A 237 7.22 -1.05 -16.58
CA THR A 237 7.05 -0.02 -15.54
C THR A 237 7.38 1.34 -16.11
N LEU A 238 6.54 2.31 -15.77
CA LEU A 238 6.71 3.73 -16.06
C LEU A 238 6.70 4.51 -14.74
N ILE A 239 7.66 5.41 -14.56
CA ILE A 239 7.66 6.39 -13.47
C ILE A 239 7.45 7.76 -14.11
N HIS A 240 6.26 8.32 -13.89
CA HIS A 240 5.85 9.64 -14.36
C HIS A 240 5.37 10.45 -13.15
N ASN A 241 5.85 11.69 -12.99
CA ASN A 241 5.49 12.58 -11.87
C ASN A 241 5.59 11.93 -10.48
N HIS A 242 6.64 11.13 -10.25
CA HIS A 242 6.87 10.36 -9.03
C HIS A 242 5.83 9.25 -8.74
N VAL A 243 4.90 9.00 -9.66
CA VAL A 243 3.97 7.88 -9.62
C VAL A 243 4.52 6.73 -10.44
N LYS A 244 4.43 5.53 -9.88
CA LYS A 244 4.91 4.31 -10.52
C LYS A 244 3.72 3.52 -11.06
N TYR A 245 3.70 3.32 -12.36
CA TYR A 245 2.73 2.48 -13.08
C TYR A 245 3.42 1.16 -13.41
N ILE A 246 2.86 0.05 -12.97
CA ILE A 246 3.42 -1.28 -13.19
C ILE A 246 2.37 -2.12 -13.92
N LYS A 247 2.76 -2.84 -14.96
CA LYS A 247 1.84 -3.76 -15.63
C LYS A 247 1.17 -4.71 -14.62
N ASN A 248 -0.13 -4.93 -14.77
CA ASN A 248 -1.01 -5.66 -13.86
C ASN A 248 -1.23 -5.01 -12.47
N SER A 249 -0.86 -3.75 -12.26
CA SER A 249 -1.31 -3.01 -11.07
C SER A 249 -2.75 -2.56 -11.22
N VAL A 250 -3.47 -2.49 -10.10
CA VAL A 250 -4.83 -1.97 -10.01
C VAL A 250 -4.82 -0.50 -9.58
N PHE A 251 -5.67 0.31 -10.18
CA PHE A 251 -5.90 1.71 -9.80
C PHE A 251 -7.38 1.97 -9.52
N ILE A 252 -7.66 3.02 -8.75
CA ILE A 252 -9.02 3.48 -8.44
C ILE A 252 -9.31 4.69 -9.32
N ILE A 253 -10.33 4.58 -10.18
CA ILE A 253 -10.68 5.62 -11.15
C ILE A 253 -11.87 6.48 -10.72
N ALA A 254 -12.77 5.91 -9.93
CA ALA A 254 -13.96 6.59 -9.42
C ALA A 254 -14.37 6.02 -8.06
N LEU A 255 -15.16 6.78 -7.32
CA LEU A 255 -15.87 6.33 -6.13
C LEU A 255 -17.36 6.49 -6.42
N HIS A 256 -18.07 5.37 -6.57
CA HIS A 256 -19.51 5.34 -6.82
C HIS A 256 -20.30 5.43 -5.52
N HIS A 257 -21.47 6.05 -5.62
CA HIS A 257 -22.46 6.20 -4.55
C HIS A 257 -21.99 7.05 -3.34
N GLY A 258 -22.95 7.47 -2.50
CA GLY A 258 -22.66 8.19 -1.26
C GLY A 258 -21.82 7.37 -0.26
N GLU A 259 -21.71 6.07 -0.46
CA GLU A 259 -20.92 5.12 0.34
C GLU A 259 -19.45 4.99 -0.12
N GLU A 260 -19.05 5.72 -1.17
CA GLU A 260 -17.66 5.77 -1.65
C GLU A 260 -17.10 4.39 -2.07
N ILE A 261 -17.89 3.61 -2.82
CA ILE A 261 -17.48 2.30 -3.33
C ILE A 261 -16.49 2.51 -4.49
N PRO A 262 -15.25 1.99 -4.42
CA PRO A 262 -14.25 2.20 -5.47
C PRO A 262 -14.60 1.45 -6.76
N GLU A 263 -14.46 2.14 -7.90
CA GLU A 263 -14.35 1.52 -9.21
C GLU A 263 -12.87 1.29 -9.52
N PHE A 264 -12.52 0.04 -9.84
CA PHE A 264 -11.16 -0.35 -10.09
C PHE A 264 -10.90 -0.58 -11.59
N VAL A 265 -9.65 -0.36 -11.99
CA VAL A 265 -9.14 -0.77 -13.30
C VAL A 265 -7.83 -1.51 -13.15
N LEU A 266 -7.63 -2.54 -13.96
CA LEU A 266 -6.38 -3.28 -14.06
C LEU A 266 -5.56 -2.77 -15.24
N LEU A 267 -4.32 -2.35 -14.98
CA LEU A 267 -3.40 -1.92 -16.02
C LEU A 267 -2.91 -3.11 -16.86
N ARG A 268 -3.26 -3.15 -18.14
CA ARG A 268 -2.85 -4.25 -19.04
C ARG A 268 -1.66 -3.88 -19.91
N TYR A 269 -1.61 -2.65 -20.41
CA TYR A 269 -0.50 -2.16 -21.23
C TYR A 269 -0.17 -0.72 -20.92
N ILE A 270 1.13 -0.40 -20.97
CA ILE A 270 1.64 0.96 -20.93
C ILE A 270 2.32 1.20 -22.28
N LEU A 271 1.70 2.02 -23.13
CA LEU A 271 2.16 2.25 -24.49
C LEU A 271 2.63 3.68 -24.68
N LYS A 272 3.79 3.87 -25.29
CA LYS A 272 4.21 5.16 -25.82
C LYS A 272 3.72 5.29 -27.26
N LEU A 273 2.93 6.33 -27.49
CA LEU A 273 2.38 6.76 -28.76
C LEU A 273 3.01 8.09 -29.11
N THR A 274 3.78 8.13 -30.20
CA THR A 274 4.60 9.30 -30.58
C THR A 274 5.43 9.78 -29.39
N ASP A 275 4.98 10.84 -28.69
CA ASP A 275 5.61 11.42 -27.50
C ASP A 275 4.76 11.39 -26.22
N THR A 276 3.60 10.73 -26.23
CA THR A 276 2.73 10.62 -25.05
C THR A 276 2.58 9.16 -24.61
N TRP A 277 2.52 8.95 -23.29
CA TRP A 277 2.19 7.65 -22.72
C TRP A 277 0.68 7.52 -22.56
N LYS A 278 0.16 6.36 -22.94
CA LYS A 278 -1.23 5.97 -22.72
C LYS A 278 -1.28 4.65 -21.98
N LEU A 279 -2.27 4.52 -21.13
CA LEU A 279 -2.57 3.32 -20.37
C LEU A 279 -3.74 2.61 -21.03
N ILE A 280 -3.59 1.32 -21.32
CA ILE A 280 -4.73 0.47 -21.67
C ILE A 280 -5.10 -0.31 -20.42
N VAL A 281 -6.33 -0.10 -19.97
CA VAL A 281 -6.83 -0.68 -18.74
C VAL A 281 -8.04 -1.56 -19.01
N GLN A 282 -8.23 -2.55 -18.16
CA GLN A 282 -9.43 -3.38 -18.11
C GLN A 282 -10.27 -2.96 -16.90
N HIS A 283 -11.57 -2.73 -17.09
CA HIS A 283 -12.45 -2.39 -15.98
C HIS A 283 -12.69 -3.62 -15.09
N LEU A 284 -12.77 -3.37 -13.78
CA LEU A 284 -13.09 -4.36 -12.77
C LEU A 284 -14.37 -3.91 -12.06
N GLU A 285 -15.32 -4.82 -11.90
CA GLU A 285 -16.56 -4.56 -11.17
C GLU A 285 -16.36 -4.94 -9.70
N THR A 286 -16.71 -4.02 -8.80
CA THR A 286 -16.67 -4.25 -7.35
C THR A 286 -17.97 -4.91 -6.91
N SER A 287 -17.90 -6.19 -6.54
CA SER A 287 -19.07 -6.98 -6.18
C SER A 287 -19.53 -6.72 -4.75
N SER A 288 -18.60 -6.72 -3.79
CA SER A 288 -18.91 -6.53 -2.37
C SER A 288 -17.67 -6.12 -1.57
N PHE A 289 -17.86 -5.66 -0.33
CA PHE A 289 -16.77 -5.48 0.64
C PHE A 289 -16.83 -6.59 1.70
N ASP A 290 -15.80 -7.44 1.75
CA ASP A 290 -15.68 -8.47 2.77
C ASP A 290 -15.07 -7.86 4.06
N GLN A 291 -15.89 -7.74 5.11
CA GLN A 291 -15.47 -7.20 6.39
C GLN A 291 -14.45 -8.09 7.12
N THR A 292 -14.48 -9.40 6.90
CA THR A 292 -13.55 -10.34 7.54
C THR A 292 -12.17 -10.24 6.92
N LEU A 293 -12.09 -10.18 5.58
CA LEU A 293 -10.85 -10.02 4.84
C LEU A 293 -10.38 -8.56 4.76
N TRP A 294 -11.27 -7.63 5.11
CA TRP A 294 -11.08 -6.19 4.96
C TRP A 294 -10.63 -5.79 3.54
N SER A 295 -11.28 -6.36 2.53
CA SER A 295 -10.90 -6.25 1.13
C SER A 295 -12.14 -6.22 0.23
N TYR A 296 -12.04 -5.58 -0.94
CA TYR A 296 -13.11 -5.54 -1.92
C TYR A 296 -13.03 -6.75 -2.83
N GLU A 297 -14.12 -7.49 -2.96
CA GLU A 297 -14.26 -8.55 -3.96
C GLU A 297 -14.50 -7.92 -5.33
N ILE A 298 -13.74 -8.38 -6.32
CA ILE A 298 -13.77 -7.84 -7.68
C ILE A 298 -13.97 -8.93 -8.72
N THR A 299 -14.58 -8.57 -9.83
CA THR A 299 -14.71 -9.42 -11.02
C THR A 299 -14.15 -8.72 -12.26
N TYR A 300 -13.61 -9.51 -13.18
CA TYR A 300 -13.01 -9.01 -14.41
C TYR A 300 -14.08 -8.78 -15.46
N LEU A 301 -14.19 -7.55 -15.97
CA LEU A 301 -15.08 -7.24 -17.09
C LEU A 301 -14.30 -7.33 -18.41
N ASP A 302 -14.94 -7.80 -19.47
CA ASP A 302 -14.39 -7.75 -20.85
C ASP A 302 -14.52 -6.35 -21.47
N LYS A 303 -14.36 -5.31 -20.65
CA LYS A 303 -14.41 -3.89 -21.03
C LYS A 303 -13.03 -3.27 -20.88
N PHE A 304 -12.51 -2.73 -21.96
CA PHE A 304 -11.22 -2.05 -22.01
C PHE A 304 -11.39 -0.57 -22.32
N SER A 305 -10.50 0.27 -21.79
CA SER A 305 -10.47 1.69 -22.07
C SER A 305 -9.03 2.20 -22.19
N VAL A 306 -8.86 3.29 -22.94
CA VAL A 306 -7.58 4.02 -22.99
C VAL A 306 -7.69 5.17 -22.01
N MET A 307 -6.70 5.30 -21.12
CA MET A 307 -6.64 6.36 -20.14
C MET A 307 -5.34 7.16 -20.25
N ASN A 308 -5.43 8.42 -19.88
CA ASN A 308 -4.26 9.24 -19.60
C ASN A 308 -3.65 8.85 -18.25
N LEU A 309 -2.37 9.21 -18.05
CA LEU A 309 -1.66 8.92 -16.80
C LEU A 309 -2.38 9.57 -15.60
N ASP A 310 -2.75 10.84 -15.71
CA ASP A 310 -3.35 11.60 -14.61
C ASP A 310 -4.72 11.06 -14.18
N GLU A 311 -5.48 10.48 -15.11
CA GLU A 311 -6.83 9.94 -14.85
C GLU A 311 -6.80 8.78 -13.84
N CYS A 312 -5.75 7.95 -13.85
CA CYS A 312 -5.63 6.78 -12.98
C CYS A 312 -5.20 7.11 -11.54
N VAL A 313 -4.80 8.36 -11.27
CA VAL A 313 -4.04 8.74 -10.06
C VAL A 313 -4.80 9.76 -9.21
N ASN A 314 -5.92 10.29 -9.72
CA ASN A 314 -6.71 11.34 -9.08
C ASN A 314 -7.14 11.02 -7.65
N ILE A 315 -7.43 9.73 -7.37
CA ILE A 315 -7.94 9.28 -6.08
C ILE A 315 -6.79 8.74 -5.22
N LEU A 316 -6.07 7.74 -5.74
CA LEU A 316 -4.97 7.09 -5.05
C LEU A 316 -3.75 7.01 -5.97
N PRO A 317 -2.65 7.72 -5.66
CA PRO A 317 -1.49 7.78 -6.55
C PRO A 317 -0.53 6.57 -6.44
N HIS A 318 -1.06 5.40 -6.06
CA HIS A 318 -0.29 4.19 -5.82
C HIS A 318 -1.02 2.98 -6.41
N GLY A 319 -0.29 2.15 -7.17
CA GLY A 319 -0.82 0.89 -7.70
C GLY A 319 -1.09 -0.10 -6.57
N LEU A 320 -2.22 -0.80 -6.69
CA LEU A 320 -2.66 -1.88 -5.81
C LEU A 320 -2.43 -3.24 -6.49
N ASP A 321 -2.45 -4.30 -5.69
CA ASP A 321 -2.34 -5.67 -6.16
C ASP A 321 -3.66 -6.44 -5.99
N VAL A 322 -3.88 -7.44 -6.84
CA VAL A 322 -5.01 -8.39 -6.72
C VAL A 322 -4.53 -9.64 -5.99
N TYR A 323 -5.29 -10.04 -4.98
CA TYR A 323 -5.05 -11.24 -4.20
C TYR A 323 -6.16 -12.27 -4.44
N PHE A 324 -5.79 -13.52 -4.70
CA PHE A 324 -6.73 -14.61 -4.92
C PHE A 324 -6.97 -15.35 -3.61
N VAL A 325 -8.23 -15.44 -3.20
CA VAL A 325 -8.65 -16.20 -2.01
C VAL A 325 -9.75 -17.15 -2.43
N LYS A 326 -9.50 -18.46 -2.29
CA LYS A 326 -10.37 -19.53 -2.80
C LYS A 326 -10.60 -19.36 -4.31
N ASN A 327 -11.80 -18.93 -4.72
CA ASN A 327 -12.21 -18.75 -6.12
C ASN A 327 -12.52 -17.27 -6.47
N SER A 328 -12.26 -16.35 -5.54
CA SER A 328 -12.58 -14.92 -5.70
C SER A 328 -11.32 -14.07 -5.69
N SER A 329 -11.38 -12.94 -6.39
CA SER A 329 -10.31 -11.95 -6.47
C SER A 329 -10.61 -10.78 -5.56
N PHE A 330 -9.59 -10.34 -4.81
CA PHE A 330 -9.73 -9.27 -3.81
C PHE A 330 -8.69 -8.17 -4.02
N VAL A 331 -9.10 -6.94 -3.76
CA VAL A 331 -8.21 -5.77 -3.68
C VAL A 331 -8.29 -5.18 -2.28
N ASN A 332 -7.13 -5.08 -1.62
CA ASN A 332 -7.01 -4.47 -0.31
C ASN A 332 -6.59 -3.01 -0.46
N ILE A 333 -7.31 -2.09 0.19
CA ILE A 333 -6.96 -0.67 0.20
C ILE A 333 -6.43 -0.30 1.59
N VAL A 334 -5.34 0.47 1.62
CA VAL A 334 -4.71 0.94 2.86
C VAL A 334 -5.53 2.02 3.57
N HIS A 335 -6.03 2.99 2.81
CA HIS A 335 -6.82 4.12 3.30
C HIS A 335 -8.01 4.33 2.36
N ARG A 336 -9.20 4.50 2.94
CA ARG A 336 -10.40 4.91 2.21
C ARG A 336 -10.34 6.40 1.92
#